data_AF-A0A2J8AH01-F1
#
_entry.id   AF-A0A2J8AH01-F1
#
_cell.length_a   1.000
_cell.length_b   1.000
_cell.length_c   1.000
_cell.angle_alpha   90.00
_cell.angle_beta   90.00
_cell.angle_gamma   90.00
#
_symmetry.space_group_name_H-M   'P 1'
#
loop_
_entity.id
_entity.type
_entity.pdbx_description
1 polymer ?
#
loop_
_entity_poly.entity_id
_entity_poly.type
_entity_poly.pdbx_seq_one_letter_code
_entity_poly.pdbx_strand_id
1 'polypeptide(L)'
;MALNCRSPWPLVQSGRSTLRRHGNAMFSGTRLCRDPSWTSGAPRDAAVVCRYQDLRQDTVSEVVERVVVSPVFRAAPWDQERLTEQELKPKASILLISESDVCRTVLAAAALERLLSEAGLEDDVVVTTCGTRPYNIGDGPEPAAAAAAAKLGLTVPPGHAARLFNPAADIVAHDLLLVMDKFTAGDVMREVSSFDLVNRSAQFSYKVRRLGEFIGGFQAKQAQEFGDEQDIEDPLYGNVGGPEEERAVARASRAISIACGGLVSFLLEVKAEAAGSPGEAEAGLEGDEEVACELPLPGQAPVCSSTSGSASDMEELVQVAPLGPALRARVATMGPTPWLVPPMLSPRVDTSKF
;
A
#
# COMPACT_ATOMS: atom_id res chain seq x y z
N MET A 1 31.76 28.83 -42.52
CA MET A 1 31.31 27.75 -43.42
C MET A 1 30.22 26.96 -42.71
N ALA A 2 28.97 27.35 -42.95
CA ALA A 2 27.78 26.68 -42.42
C ALA A 2 27.30 25.68 -43.48
N LEU A 3 27.09 24.42 -43.07
CA LEU A 3 26.51 23.38 -43.91
C LEU A 3 25.16 22.96 -43.32
N ASN A 4 24.14 23.12 -44.15
CA ASN A 4 22.76 22.79 -43.88
C ASN A 4 22.31 21.69 -44.86
N CYS A 5 21.43 20.81 -44.36
CA CYS A 5 20.38 20.09 -45.09
C CYS A 5 20.71 19.03 -46.17
N ARG A 6 20.42 17.74 -45.89
CA ARG A 6 19.15 17.03 -46.25
C ARG A 6 19.31 15.50 -46.21
N SER A 7 18.46 14.83 -45.45
CA SER A 7 18.17 13.39 -45.48
C SER A 7 16.83 13.13 -46.18
N PRO A 8 16.61 11.99 -46.87
CA PRO A 8 15.34 11.67 -47.51
C PRO A 8 14.44 10.80 -46.61
N TRP A 9 13.22 11.25 -46.37
CA TRP A 9 12.10 10.44 -45.86
C TRP A 9 10.93 10.54 -46.86
N PRO A 10 10.23 9.45 -47.20
CA PRO A 10 9.03 9.55 -48.01
C PRO A 10 7.80 9.93 -47.16
N LEU A 11 7.00 10.85 -47.70
CA LEU A 11 5.74 11.33 -47.15
C LEU A 11 4.69 10.22 -47.05
N VAL A 12 4.00 10.14 -45.91
CA VAL A 12 2.69 9.46 -45.78
C VAL A 12 1.62 10.56 -45.73
N GLN A 13 0.80 10.63 -46.77
CA GLN A 13 -0.33 11.56 -46.85
C GLN A 13 -1.51 11.07 -46.01
N SER A 14 -2.10 11.98 -45.24
CA SER A 14 -3.30 11.78 -44.43
C SER A 14 -4.57 11.77 -45.28
N GLY A 15 -5.28 10.65 -45.33
CA GLY A 15 -6.66 10.58 -45.84
C GLY A 15 -7.67 10.65 -44.69
N ARG A 16 -8.45 11.73 -44.61
CA ARG A 16 -9.63 11.83 -43.74
C ARG A 16 -10.69 10.84 -44.23
N SER A 17 -11.22 9.99 -43.37
CA SER A 17 -12.49 9.31 -43.60
C SER A 17 -13.49 9.68 -42.50
N THR A 18 -14.60 10.26 -42.94
CA THR A 18 -15.79 10.58 -42.16
C THR A 18 -16.50 9.29 -41.75
N LEU A 19 -16.58 8.99 -40.46
CA LEU A 19 -17.44 7.92 -39.94
C LEU A 19 -18.89 8.42 -39.84
N ARG A 20 -19.74 8.00 -40.78
CA ARG A 20 -21.19 7.92 -40.53
C ARG A 20 -21.45 6.61 -39.78
N ARG A 21 -22.12 6.71 -38.63
CA ARG A 21 -22.76 5.58 -37.94
C ARG A 21 -23.74 4.91 -38.90
N HIS A 22 -23.70 3.57 -39.05
CA HIS A 22 -24.86 2.68 -39.25
C HIS A 22 -24.45 1.25 -38.83
N GLY A 23 -25.38 0.60 -38.10
CA GLY A 23 -25.56 -0.81 -37.70
C GLY A 23 -24.49 -1.90 -37.88
N ASN A 24 -24.32 -2.69 -36.81
CA ASN A 24 -23.86 -4.09 -36.72
C ASN A 24 -23.29 -4.73 -38.00
N ALA A 25 -21.97 -4.92 -38.04
CA ALA A 25 -21.34 -5.93 -38.90
C ALA A 25 -20.09 -6.52 -38.20
N MET A 26 -20.11 -7.83 -37.97
CA MET A 26 -18.95 -8.62 -37.54
C MET A 26 -17.82 -8.49 -38.56
N PHE A 27 -16.65 -8.02 -38.12
CA PHE A 27 -15.44 -8.04 -38.94
C PHE A 27 -14.69 -9.36 -38.75
N SER A 28 -14.75 -10.23 -39.77
CA SER A 28 -13.80 -11.32 -39.94
C SER A 28 -12.61 -10.80 -40.76
N GLY A 29 -11.41 -10.84 -40.18
CA GLY A 29 -10.19 -10.38 -40.83
C GLY A 29 -9.11 -11.44 -40.73
N THR A 30 -8.97 -12.26 -41.77
CA THR A 30 -7.90 -13.26 -41.90
C THR A 30 -6.61 -12.56 -42.32
N ARG A 31 -5.59 -12.55 -41.46
CA ARG A 31 -4.24 -12.08 -41.83
C ARG A 31 -3.29 -13.29 -41.89
N LEU A 32 -2.81 -13.61 -43.09
CA LEU A 32 -1.84 -14.67 -43.35
C LEU A 32 -0.47 -14.25 -42.83
N CYS A 33 0.04 -14.94 -41.81
CA CYS A 33 1.44 -14.85 -41.40
C CYS A 33 2.24 -15.92 -42.15
N ARG A 34 3.37 -15.53 -42.77
CA ARG A 34 4.34 -16.46 -43.35
C ARG A 34 5.54 -16.54 -42.41
N ASP A 35 5.81 -17.72 -41.87
CA ASP A 35 7.08 -18.02 -41.20
C ASP A 35 8.09 -18.63 -42.19
N PRO A 36 9.39 -18.27 -42.14
CA PRO A 36 10.37 -18.68 -43.13
C PRO A 36 11.32 -19.77 -42.60
N SER A 37 10.86 -21.01 -42.39
CA SER A 37 11.80 -22.11 -42.10
C SER A 37 11.17 -23.50 -42.16
N TRP A 38 10.86 -24.05 -43.34
CA TRP A 38 10.70 -25.51 -43.45
C TRP A 38 11.19 -26.03 -44.81
N THR A 39 12.29 -26.77 -44.75
CA THR A 39 12.82 -27.62 -45.81
C THR A 39 11.94 -28.85 -46.01
N SER A 40 11.79 -29.23 -47.28
CA SER A 40 11.34 -30.52 -47.83
C SER A 40 9.96 -31.07 -47.45
N GLY A 41 9.02 -31.00 -48.41
CA GLY A 41 8.10 -32.10 -48.71
C GLY A 41 6.77 -32.17 -47.96
N ALA A 42 5.88 -31.18 -48.14
CA ALA A 42 4.45 -31.35 -47.83
C ALA A 42 3.57 -30.58 -48.86
N PRO A 43 2.38 -31.09 -49.23
CA PRO A 43 1.55 -30.53 -50.29
C PRO A 43 1.01 -29.13 -49.97
N ARG A 44 0.92 -28.28 -51.01
CA ARG A 44 0.74 -26.82 -50.95
C ARG A 44 -0.63 -26.29 -50.50
N ASP A 45 -1.59 -27.14 -50.12
CA ASP A 45 -2.98 -26.73 -49.89
C ASP A 45 -3.55 -27.10 -48.51
N ALA A 46 -2.72 -27.04 -47.45
CA ALA A 46 -3.25 -27.01 -46.09
C ALA A 46 -3.50 -25.55 -45.68
N ALA A 47 -4.74 -25.08 -45.83
CA ALA A 47 -5.18 -23.84 -45.20
C ALA A 47 -5.07 -24.02 -43.67
N VAL A 48 -4.02 -23.47 -43.07
CA VAL A 48 -3.90 -23.39 -41.61
C VAL A 48 -4.95 -22.39 -41.13
N VAL A 49 -6.12 -22.91 -40.76
CA VAL A 49 -7.16 -22.12 -40.11
C VAL A 49 -6.79 -22.00 -38.64
N CYS A 50 -6.04 -20.95 -38.28
CA CYS A 50 -5.88 -20.57 -36.87
C CYS A 50 -7.21 -20.01 -36.36
N ARG A 51 -8.01 -20.83 -35.66
CA ARG A 51 -9.14 -20.33 -34.88
C ARG A 51 -8.60 -19.82 -33.56
N TYR A 52 -8.97 -18.60 -33.19
CA TYR A 52 -8.59 -18.00 -31.90
C TYR A 52 -9.02 -18.87 -30.69
N GLN A 53 -10.05 -19.70 -30.86
CA GLN A 53 -10.56 -20.63 -29.86
C GLN A 53 -9.69 -21.89 -29.68
N ASP A 54 -8.76 -22.19 -30.60
CA ASP A 54 -7.86 -23.35 -30.52
C ASP A 54 -6.51 -22.99 -29.84
N LEU A 55 -6.29 -21.71 -29.50
CA LEU A 55 -5.21 -21.29 -28.61
C LEU A 55 -5.55 -21.78 -27.20
N ARG A 56 -4.96 -22.90 -26.77
CA ARG A 56 -4.97 -23.29 -25.36
C ARG A 56 -4.49 -22.09 -24.54
N GLN A 57 -5.28 -21.65 -23.56
CA GLN A 57 -4.95 -20.52 -22.69
C GLN A 57 -3.57 -20.68 -22.05
N ASP A 58 -3.14 -21.92 -21.81
CA ASP A 58 -1.82 -22.28 -21.28
C ASP A 58 -0.65 -21.83 -22.18
N THR A 59 -0.85 -21.75 -23.50
CA THR A 59 0.22 -21.42 -24.44
C THR A 59 0.50 -19.93 -24.57
N VAL A 60 -0.49 -19.06 -24.36
CA VAL A 60 -0.26 -17.61 -24.55
C VAL A 60 0.60 -17.06 -23.42
N SER A 61 0.37 -17.49 -22.18
CA SER A 61 1.19 -17.09 -21.04
C SER A 61 2.62 -17.63 -21.15
N GLU A 62 2.80 -18.90 -21.49
CA GLU A 62 4.12 -19.50 -21.70
C GLU A 62 4.88 -18.89 -22.89
N VAL A 63 4.19 -18.54 -23.98
CA VAL A 63 4.81 -17.92 -25.17
C VAL A 63 5.21 -16.47 -24.89
N VAL A 64 4.39 -15.71 -24.15
CA VAL A 64 4.74 -14.34 -23.76
C VAL A 64 5.92 -14.34 -22.79
N GLU A 65 5.96 -15.24 -21.80
CA GLU A 65 7.10 -15.35 -20.89
C GLU A 65 8.40 -15.77 -21.60
N ARG A 66 8.34 -16.53 -22.69
CA ARG A 66 9.53 -16.89 -23.49
C ARG A 66 10.01 -15.77 -24.41
N VAL A 67 9.13 -14.85 -24.81
CA VAL A 67 9.44 -13.71 -25.69
C VAL A 67 9.92 -12.50 -24.88
N VAL A 68 9.41 -12.33 -23.66
CA VAL A 68 9.88 -11.29 -22.75
C VAL A 68 11.22 -11.73 -22.18
N VAL A 69 12.29 -11.04 -22.58
CA VAL A 69 13.58 -11.16 -21.90
C VAL A 69 13.37 -10.70 -20.46
N SER A 70 13.26 -11.65 -19.53
CA SER A 70 13.28 -11.36 -18.11
C SER A 70 14.58 -10.59 -17.83
N PRO A 71 14.49 -9.32 -17.38
CA PRO A 71 15.69 -8.57 -17.05
C PRO A 71 16.47 -9.33 -15.98
N VAL A 72 17.72 -9.67 -16.29
CA VAL A 72 18.63 -10.28 -15.32
C VAL A 72 19.10 -9.16 -14.39
N PHE A 73 18.45 -9.03 -13.23
CA PHE A 73 18.89 -8.13 -12.19
C PHE A 73 20.17 -8.66 -11.56
N ARG A 74 21.23 -7.82 -11.52
CA ARG A 74 22.54 -8.22 -10.99
C ARG A 74 22.54 -8.39 -9.46
N ALA A 75 21.61 -7.71 -8.79
CA ALA A 75 21.32 -7.82 -7.37
C ALA A 75 19.89 -7.32 -7.14
N ALA A 76 19.22 -7.85 -6.11
CA ALA A 76 17.97 -7.28 -5.65
C ALA A 76 18.22 -5.85 -5.12
N PRO A 77 17.35 -4.87 -5.40
CA PRO A 77 17.49 -3.52 -4.86
C PRO A 77 17.21 -3.43 -3.35
N TRP A 78 16.83 -4.54 -2.71
CA TRP A 78 16.60 -4.65 -1.27
C TRP A 78 17.50 -5.70 -0.64
N ASP A 79 17.66 -5.58 0.67
CA ASP A 79 18.36 -6.53 1.52
C ASP A 79 17.34 -7.55 2.08
N GLN A 80 17.57 -8.85 1.83
CA GLN A 80 16.68 -9.92 2.32
C GLN A 80 16.66 -10.00 3.84
N GLU A 81 17.80 -9.76 4.50
CA GLU A 81 17.88 -9.77 5.96
C GLU A 81 16.97 -8.68 6.54
N ARG A 82 16.99 -7.49 5.94
CA ARG A 82 16.12 -6.36 6.37
C ARG A 82 14.63 -6.66 6.23
N LEU A 83 14.21 -7.42 5.22
CA LEU A 83 12.82 -7.87 5.09
C LEU A 83 12.44 -8.79 6.24
N THR A 84 13.27 -9.80 6.51
CA THR A 84 13.00 -10.74 7.60
C THR A 84 13.02 -10.07 8.98
N GLU A 85 13.93 -9.12 9.20
CA GLU A 85 13.96 -8.31 10.41
C GLU A 85 12.67 -7.51 10.59
N GLN A 86 12.14 -6.96 9.50
CA GLN A 86 10.92 -6.17 9.53
C GLN A 86 9.69 -7.03 9.83
N GLU A 87 9.62 -8.24 9.28
CA GLU A 87 8.55 -9.20 9.56
C GLU A 87 8.52 -9.65 11.03
N LEU A 88 9.65 -9.59 11.73
CA LEU A 88 9.76 -9.93 13.14
C LEU A 88 9.48 -8.75 14.08
N LYS A 89 9.37 -7.52 13.57
CA LYS A 89 9.13 -6.34 14.42
C LYS A 89 7.73 -6.39 15.04
N PRO A 90 7.62 -6.24 16.38
CA PRO A 90 6.32 -6.27 17.05
C PRO A 90 5.53 -4.98 16.85
N LYS A 91 6.23 -3.84 16.74
CA LYS A 91 5.64 -2.52 16.52
C LYS A 91 5.27 -2.33 15.05
N ALA A 92 4.12 -1.71 14.80
CA ALA A 92 3.74 -1.25 13.47
C ALA A 92 4.59 -0.05 13.05
N SER A 93 5.08 -0.04 11.82
CA SER A 93 5.88 1.05 11.27
C SER A 93 5.15 1.72 10.11
N ILE A 94 4.83 3.01 10.28
CA ILE A 94 4.05 3.80 9.33
C ILE A 94 4.93 4.93 8.79
N LEU A 95 5.03 5.02 7.46
CA LEU A 95 5.74 6.10 6.77
C LEU A 95 4.75 7.08 6.15
N LEU A 96 4.82 8.34 6.54
CA LEU A 96 4.05 9.44 5.94
C LEU A 96 4.86 10.09 4.81
N ILE A 97 4.25 10.25 3.63
CA ILE A 97 4.95 10.70 2.42
C ILE A 97 4.21 11.88 1.78
N SER A 98 4.91 13.01 1.64
CA SER A 98 4.46 14.17 0.85
C SER A 98 5.48 14.50 -0.22
N GLU A 99 5.29 15.60 -0.94
CA GLU A 99 6.25 16.03 -1.95
C GLU A 99 7.56 16.57 -1.32
N SER A 100 7.45 17.47 -0.35
CA SER A 100 8.58 18.24 0.20
C SER A 100 8.95 17.94 1.65
N ASP A 101 8.13 17.17 2.38
CA ASP A 101 8.38 16.78 3.79
C ASP A 101 8.46 17.91 4.83
N VAL A 102 7.93 19.11 4.53
CA VAL A 102 8.00 20.26 5.46
C VAL A 102 6.64 20.73 5.97
N CYS A 103 5.53 20.34 5.34
CA CYS A 103 4.19 20.85 5.65
C CYS A 103 3.20 19.73 6.00
N ARG A 104 2.70 19.00 5.00
CA ARG A 104 1.62 18.00 5.17
C ARG A 104 2.05 16.82 6.04
N THR A 105 3.22 16.24 5.80
CA THR A 105 3.77 15.14 6.63
C THR A 105 4.04 15.57 8.05
N VAL A 106 4.53 16.80 8.26
CA VAL A 106 4.80 17.33 9.60
C VAL A 106 3.50 17.47 10.39
N LEU A 107 2.45 18.03 9.77
CA LEU A 107 1.13 18.13 10.37
C LEU A 107 0.53 16.75 10.65
N ALA A 108 0.69 15.80 9.72
CA ALA A 108 0.21 14.44 9.88
C ALA A 108 0.93 13.69 10.99
N ALA A 109 2.26 13.81 11.10
CA ALA A 109 3.04 13.21 12.18
C ALA A 109 2.60 13.76 13.54
N ALA A 110 2.53 15.09 13.67
CA ALA A 110 2.12 15.74 14.92
C ALA A 110 0.67 15.37 15.33
N ALA A 111 -0.25 15.29 14.37
CA ALA A 111 -1.62 14.87 14.63
C ALA A 111 -1.70 13.38 15.01
N LEU A 112 -0.99 12.52 14.28
CA LEU A 112 -1.01 11.09 14.49
C LEU A 112 -0.36 10.70 15.82
N GLU A 113 0.80 11.26 16.16
CA GLU A 113 1.47 11.02 17.44
C GLU A 113 0.57 11.36 18.62
N ARG A 114 -0.10 12.52 18.58
CA ARG A 114 -1.06 12.91 19.61
C ARG A 114 -2.21 11.92 19.71
N LEU A 115 -2.83 11.55 18.60
CA LEU A 115 -3.98 10.64 18.59
C LEU A 115 -3.59 9.21 18.99
N LEU A 116 -2.38 8.75 18.65
CA LEU A 116 -1.84 7.47 19.11
C LEU A 116 -1.62 7.48 20.61
N SER A 117 -1.10 8.57 21.17
CA SER A 117 -0.95 8.75 22.63
C SER A 117 -2.31 8.73 23.34
N GLU A 118 -3.28 9.51 22.84
CA GLU A 118 -4.65 9.54 23.37
C GLU A 118 -5.34 8.15 23.30
N ALA A 119 -4.97 7.31 22.34
CA ALA A 119 -5.48 5.95 22.16
C ALA A 119 -4.66 4.85 22.86
N GLY A 120 -3.54 5.19 23.52
CA GLY A 120 -2.65 4.21 24.16
C GLY A 120 -1.92 3.28 23.17
N LEU A 121 -1.61 3.78 21.97
CA LEU A 121 -0.88 3.06 20.90
C LEU A 121 0.53 3.62 20.66
N GLU A 122 0.97 4.60 21.45
CA GLU A 122 2.28 5.26 21.33
C GLU A 122 3.47 4.29 21.38
N ASP A 123 3.34 3.21 22.16
CA ASP A 123 4.38 2.18 22.25
C ASP A 123 4.28 1.11 21.16
N ASP A 124 3.16 1.03 20.44
CA ASP A 124 2.92 -0.01 19.43
C ASP A 124 3.17 0.47 18.01
N VAL A 125 3.24 1.80 17.79
CA VAL A 125 3.34 2.40 16.45
C VAL A 125 4.53 3.34 16.37
N VAL A 126 5.35 3.15 15.35
CA VAL A 126 6.44 4.05 14.99
C VAL A 126 6.05 4.82 13.74
N VAL A 127 6.06 6.14 13.83
CA VAL A 127 5.75 7.03 12.73
C VAL A 127 7.04 7.67 12.22
N THR A 128 7.23 7.66 10.90
CA THR A 128 8.33 8.37 10.23
C THR A 128 7.77 9.18 9.07
N THR A 129 8.56 10.14 8.57
CA THR A 129 8.17 10.99 7.44
C THR A 129 9.23 11.00 6.35
N CYS A 130 8.85 11.30 5.12
CA CYS A 130 9.76 11.64 4.02
C CYS A 130 9.06 12.42 2.89
N GLY A 131 9.88 12.97 1.99
CA GLY A 131 9.48 13.68 0.78
C GLY A 131 9.86 12.91 -0.48
N THR A 132 9.04 12.96 -1.53
CA THR A 132 9.40 12.35 -2.83
C THR A 132 10.36 13.21 -3.65
N ARG A 133 10.45 14.52 -3.35
CA ARG A 133 11.31 15.49 -4.05
C ARG A 133 12.41 16.01 -3.12
N PRO A 134 13.61 16.33 -3.67
CA PRO A 134 14.75 16.77 -2.87
C PRO A 134 14.74 18.27 -2.55
N TYR A 135 13.60 18.97 -2.61
CA TYR A 135 13.54 20.43 -2.52
C TYR A 135 14.04 20.98 -1.18
N ASN A 136 13.71 20.29 -0.09
CA ASN A 136 13.85 20.79 1.27
C ASN A 136 14.70 19.88 2.16
N ILE A 137 15.62 19.08 1.60
CA ILE A 137 16.39 18.12 2.40
C ILE A 137 17.19 18.86 3.49
N GLY A 138 16.95 18.47 4.75
CA GLY A 138 17.57 19.05 5.93
C GLY A 138 16.83 20.26 6.51
N ASP A 139 15.82 20.79 5.82
CA ASP A 139 15.03 21.91 6.31
C ASP A 139 14.10 21.47 7.44
N GLY A 140 13.82 22.40 8.35
CA GLY A 140 12.82 22.22 9.39
C GLY A 140 11.38 22.35 8.85
N PRO A 141 10.39 22.21 9.75
CA PRO A 141 8.99 22.47 9.43
C PRO A 141 8.75 23.84 8.82
N GLU A 142 7.88 23.91 7.81
CA GLU A 142 7.46 25.17 7.22
C GLU A 142 6.77 26.04 8.29
N PRO A 143 7.08 27.34 8.43
CA PRO A 143 6.54 28.19 9.49
C PRO A 143 5.01 28.21 9.56
N ALA A 144 4.33 28.22 8.41
CA ALA A 144 2.87 28.20 8.37
C ALA A 144 2.31 26.86 8.91
N ALA A 145 2.97 25.74 8.61
CA ALA A 145 2.60 24.43 9.13
C ALA A 145 2.84 24.34 10.64
N ALA A 146 3.99 24.81 11.13
CA ALA A 146 4.30 24.87 12.56
C ALA A 146 3.29 25.76 13.32
N ALA A 147 2.93 26.91 12.76
CA ALA A 147 1.91 27.79 13.33
C ALA A 147 0.53 27.13 13.38
N ALA A 148 0.14 26.39 12.32
CA ALA A 148 -1.10 25.64 12.29
C ALA A 148 -1.12 24.50 13.32
N ALA A 149 -0.01 23.76 13.45
CA ALA A 149 0.16 22.73 14.48
C ALA A 149 -0.04 23.32 15.88
N ALA A 150 0.63 24.44 16.18
CA ALA A 150 0.50 25.13 17.46
C ALA A 150 -0.95 25.59 17.74
N LYS A 151 -1.65 26.13 16.73
CA LYS A 151 -3.08 26.53 16.84
C LYS A 151 -3.99 25.35 17.18
N LEU A 152 -3.64 24.15 16.73
CA LEU A 152 -4.38 22.91 17.01
C LEU A 152 -3.93 22.22 18.31
N GLY A 153 -2.96 22.80 19.03
CA GLY A 153 -2.38 22.18 20.22
C GLY A 153 -1.59 20.91 19.88
N LEU A 154 -1.00 20.84 18.69
CA LEU A 154 -0.13 19.75 18.25
C LEU A 154 1.34 20.13 18.48
N THR A 155 2.12 19.16 18.92
CA THR A 155 3.57 19.31 19.08
C THR A 155 4.24 18.77 17.84
N VAL A 156 4.99 19.62 17.14
CA VAL A 156 5.78 19.20 15.99
C VAL A 156 6.99 18.39 16.48
N PRO A 157 7.36 17.27 15.81
CA PRO A 157 8.48 16.44 16.23
C PRO A 157 9.76 17.27 16.43
N PRO A 158 10.41 17.17 17.61
CA PRO A 158 11.60 17.95 17.89
C PRO A 158 12.74 17.51 16.99
N GLY A 159 13.41 18.46 16.33
CA GLY A 159 14.51 18.17 15.43
C GLY A 159 14.08 17.56 14.09
N HIS A 160 12.80 17.72 13.69
CA HIS A 160 12.36 17.36 12.34
C HIS A 160 13.28 17.99 11.30
N ALA A 161 13.77 17.15 10.40
CA ALA A 161 14.56 17.53 9.25
C ALA A 161 14.02 16.77 8.05
N ALA A 162 13.53 17.50 7.05
CA ALA A 162 12.97 16.91 5.85
C ALA A 162 14.00 16.00 5.15
N ARG A 163 13.55 14.82 4.71
CA ARG A 163 14.42 13.84 4.05
C ARG A 163 13.80 13.31 2.77
N LEU A 164 14.65 12.80 1.88
CA LEU A 164 14.20 12.16 0.65
C LEU A 164 13.77 10.71 0.89
N PHE A 165 12.70 10.30 0.20
CA PHE A 165 12.27 8.91 0.10
C PHE A 165 13.39 8.05 -0.49
N ASN A 166 13.77 7.00 0.23
CA ASN A 166 14.76 6.02 -0.18
C ASN A 166 14.06 4.69 -0.46
N PRO A 167 13.74 4.35 -1.72
CA PRO A 167 12.95 3.17 -2.04
C PRO A 167 13.50 1.87 -1.44
N ALA A 168 14.83 1.68 -1.48
CA ALA A 168 15.49 0.45 -1.01
C ALA A 168 15.36 0.24 0.52
N ALA A 169 15.27 1.33 1.29
CA ALA A 169 15.14 1.28 2.74
C ALA A 169 13.69 1.40 3.18
N ASP A 170 12.97 2.40 2.66
CA ASP A 170 11.66 2.81 3.14
C ASP A 170 10.56 1.81 2.80
N ILE A 171 10.56 1.22 1.59
CA ILE A 171 9.55 0.23 1.18
C ILE A 171 9.64 -1.04 2.03
N VAL A 172 10.87 -1.41 2.38
CA VAL A 172 11.17 -2.59 3.18
C VAL A 172 10.86 -2.36 4.65
N ALA A 173 11.32 -1.23 5.21
CA ALA A 173 11.31 -0.97 6.65
C ALA A 173 9.91 -0.72 7.25
N HIS A 174 8.94 -0.31 6.43
CA HIS A 174 7.62 0.12 6.89
C HIS A 174 6.53 -0.87 6.47
N ASP A 175 5.52 -1.01 7.32
CA ASP A 175 4.32 -1.83 7.09
C ASP A 175 3.33 -1.12 6.18
N LEU A 176 3.20 0.20 6.34
CA LEU A 176 2.23 1.03 5.67
C LEU A 176 2.89 2.32 5.18
N LEU A 177 2.76 2.59 3.88
CA LEU A 177 3.25 3.79 3.21
C LEU A 177 2.05 4.68 2.90
N LEU A 178 1.92 5.77 3.66
CA LEU A 178 0.81 6.70 3.59
C LEU A 178 1.17 7.93 2.78
N VAL A 179 0.59 8.04 1.59
CA VAL A 179 0.79 9.17 0.68
C VAL A 179 -0.33 10.20 0.83
N MET A 180 -0.02 11.47 0.62
CA MET A 180 -0.98 12.57 0.86
C MET A 180 -1.94 12.81 -0.32
N ASP A 181 -1.51 12.55 -1.55
CA ASP A 181 -2.28 12.82 -2.76
C ASP A 181 -1.97 11.80 -3.88
N LYS A 182 -2.69 11.88 -4.99
CA LYS A 182 -2.47 11.02 -6.16
C LYS A 182 -1.12 11.21 -6.86
N PHE A 183 -0.49 12.37 -6.76
CA PHE A 183 0.77 12.65 -7.44
C PHE A 183 1.93 11.98 -6.71
N THR A 184 2.00 12.19 -5.39
CA THR A 184 2.90 11.48 -4.48
C THR A 184 2.64 9.97 -4.51
N ALA A 185 1.38 9.54 -4.60
CA ALA A 185 1.04 8.14 -4.83
C ALA A 185 1.65 7.61 -6.14
N GLY A 186 1.52 8.34 -7.24
CA GLY A 186 2.10 7.96 -8.54
C GLY A 186 3.63 7.85 -8.49
N ASP A 187 4.30 8.81 -7.86
CA ASP A 187 5.75 8.83 -7.69
C ASP A 187 6.22 7.61 -6.86
N VAL A 188 5.58 7.32 -5.72
CA VAL A 188 5.91 6.18 -4.85
C VAL A 188 5.58 4.85 -5.52
N MET A 189 4.41 4.74 -6.17
CA MET A 189 3.99 3.51 -6.86
C MET A 189 4.89 3.16 -8.03
N ARG A 190 5.50 4.15 -8.71
CA ARG A 190 6.49 3.89 -9.76
C ARG A 190 7.71 3.17 -9.20
N GLU A 191 8.17 3.57 -8.02
CA GLU A 191 9.27 2.90 -7.35
C GLU A 191 8.82 1.51 -6.87
N VAL A 192 7.72 1.42 -6.12
CA VAL A 192 7.19 0.16 -5.56
C VAL A 192 6.88 -0.89 -6.63
N SER A 193 6.28 -0.50 -7.76
CA SER A 193 6.02 -1.42 -8.87
C SER A 193 7.30 -2.00 -9.47
N SER A 194 8.41 -1.26 -9.43
CA SER A 194 9.71 -1.80 -9.84
C SER A 194 10.18 -2.88 -8.87
N PHE A 195 9.87 -2.78 -7.58
CA PHE A 195 10.16 -3.84 -6.59
C PHE A 195 9.32 -5.08 -6.84
N ASP A 196 8.02 -4.92 -7.10
CA ASP A 196 7.10 -6.03 -7.41
C ASP A 196 7.51 -6.78 -8.70
N LEU A 197 8.07 -6.07 -9.69
CA LEU A 197 8.56 -6.69 -10.92
C LEU A 197 9.82 -7.54 -10.70
N VAL A 198 10.69 -7.13 -9.79
CA VAL A 198 11.91 -7.89 -9.43
C VAL A 198 11.55 -9.04 -8.47
N ASN A 199 10.67 -8.79 -7.49
CA ASN A 199 10.23 -9.76 -6.49
C ASN A 199 8.81 -10.25 -6.78
N ARG A 200 8.68 -11.30 -7.58
CA ARG A 200 7.34 -11.87 -7.83
C ARG A 200 6.73 -12.58 -6.61
N SER A 201 7.53 -12.95 -5.60
CA SER A 201 7.05 -13.66 -4.42
C SER A 201 6.60 -12.72 -3.29
N ALA A 202 7.16 -11.52 -3.20
CA ALA A 202 6.72 -10.50 -2.25
C ALA A 202 6.11 -9.30 -3.00
N GLN A 203 4.81 -9.06 -2.81
CA GLN A 203 4.16 -7.85 -3.31
C GLN A 203 4.32 -6.73 -2.27
N PHE A 204 4.70 -5.53 -2.71
CA PHE A 204 4.86 -4.34 -1.88
C PHE A 204 3.80 -3.28 -2.20
N SER A 205 3.18 -3.34 -3.37
CA SER A 205 2.12 -2.41 -3.79
C SER A 205 0.96 -2.29 -2.80
N TYR A 206 0.59 -3.37 -2.10
CA TYR A 206 -0.50 -3.31 -1.11
C TYR A 206 -0.22 -2.36 0.06
N LYS A 207 1.07 -2.11 0.38
CA LYS A 207 1.49 -1.24 1.48
C LYS A 207 1.18 0.23 1.20
N VAL A 208 1.02 0.63 -0.05
CA VAL A 208 0.82 2.04 -0.43
C VAL A 208 -0.66 2.38 -0.38
N ARG A 209 -1.02 3.32 0.51
CA ARG A 209 -2.39 3.81 0.69
C ARG A 209 -2.39 5.33 0.79
N ARG A 210 -3.44 5.99 0.30
CA ARG A 210 -3.64 7.43 0.55
C ARG A 210 -4.15 7.63 1.97
N LEU A 211 -3.63 8.64 2.66
CA LEU A 211 -4.09 8.99 4.00
C LEU A 211 -5.61 9.27 4.01
N GLY A 212 -6.14 9.88 2.94
CA GLY A 212 -7.57 10.13 2.79
C GLY A 212 -8.46 8.89 2.71
N GLU A 213 -7.91 7.69 2.49
CA GLU A 213 -8.70 6.43 2.51
C GLU A 213 -9.27 6.12 3.89
N PHE A 214 -8.65 6.64 4.95
CA PHE A 214 -9.06 6.39 6.32
C PHE A 214 -10.13 7.38 6.82
N ILE A 215 -10.60 8.28 5.96
CA ILE A 215 -11.68 9.19 6.30
C ILE A 215 -13.01 8.41 6.30
N GLY A 216 -13.59 8.17 7.49
CA GLY A 216 -14.81 7.36 7.63
C GLY A 216 -16.11 8.10 7.29
N GLY A 217 -17.07 7.39 6.69
CA GLY A 217 -18.52 7.66 6.66
C GLY A 217 -18.99 9.14 6.76
N PHE A 218 -19.50 9.55 7.94
CA PHE A 218 -20.03 10.91 8.16
C PHE A 218 -18.96 12.01 8.01
N GLN A 219 -17.70 11.68 8.33
CA GLN A 219 -16.57 12.57 8.14
C GLN A 219 -16.12 12.64 6.67
N ALA A 220 -16.39 11.61 5.87
CA ALA A 220 -16.16 11.63 4.41
C ALA A 220 -17.01 12.70 3.71
N LYS A 221 -18.24 12.98 4.19
CA LYS A 221 -19.05 14.10 3.69
C LYS A 221 -18.48 15.48 4.05
N GLN A 222 -17.85 15.62 5.22
CA GLN A 222 -17.11 16.85 5.54
C GLN A 222 -15.84 16.94 4.70
N ALA A 223 -15.12 15.82 4.51
CA ALA A 223 -13.93 15.75 3.66
C ALA A 223 -14.22 16.01 2.17
N GLN A 224 -15.45 15.79 1.71
CA GLN A 224 -15.89 16.09 0.35
C GLN A 224 -15.88 17.58 0.01
N GLU A 225 -15.84 18.47 1.02
CA GLU A 225 -15.65 19.92 0.80
C GLU A 225 -14.21 20.28 0.35
N PHE A 226 -13.29 19.30 0.29
CA PHE A 226 -11.84 19.55 0.15
C PHE A 226 -11.18 19.04 -1.16
N GLY A 227 -11.92 18.52 -2.14
CA GLY A 227 -11.36 18.14 -3.46
C GLY A 227 -11.75 16.74 -3.95
N ASP A 228 -10.90 16.11 -4.78
CA ASP A 228 -11.00 14.66 -5.09
C ASP A 228 -11.11 13.90 -3.75
N GLU A 229 -12.04 12.94 -3.64
CA GLU A 229 -12.59 12.40 -2.37
C GLU A 229 -11.57 11.89 -1.33
N GLN A 230 -10.29 11.73 -1.70
CA GLN A 230 -9.23 11.17 -0.85
C GLN A 230 -7.88 11.91 -0.94
N ASP A 231 -7.78 13.00 -1.71
CA ASP A 231 -6.52 13.76 -1.83
C ASP A 231 -6.46 14.89 -0.80
N ILE A 232 -5.32 15.04 -0.14
CA ILE A 232 -5.04 16.17 0.76
C ILE A 232 -4.23 17.20 -0.04
N GLU A 233 -4.91 18.27 -0.45
CA GLU A 233 -4.33 19.36 -1.24
C GLU A 233 -3.04 19.92 -0.61
N ASP A 234 -2.04 20.21 -1.45
CA ASP A 234 -0.82 20.88 -1.01
C ASP A 234 -1.11 22.37 -0.72
N PRO A 235 -0.99 22.81 0.54
CA PRO A 235 -1.27 24.20 0.88
C PRO A 235 -0.18 25.17 0.44
N LEU A 236 0.98 24.70 0.00
CA LEU A 236 2.09 25.56 -0.48
C LEU A 236 2.05 25.75 -1.99
N TYR A 237 1.33 24.89 -2.72
CA TYR A 237 1.31 24.95 -4.18
C TYR A 237 0.45 26.11 -4.70
N GLY A 238 1.07 27.00 -5.49
CA GLY A 238 0.39 28.13 -6.11
C GLY A 238 0.09 29.32 -5.19
N ASN A 239 0.46 29.22 -3.90
CA ASN A 239 0.30 30.31 -2.93
C ASN A 239 1.58 31.14 -2.84
N VAL A 240 1.41 32.44 -2.63
CA VAL A 240 2.53 33.41 -2.49
C VAL A 240 2.69 33.90 -1.05
N GLY A 241 2.25 33.12 -0.07
CA GLY A 241 2.18 33.55 1.33
C GLY A 241 0.88 34.24 1.73
N GLY A 242 0.80 34.59 3.01
CA GLY A 242 -0.24 35.43 3.58
C GLY A 242 -1.54 34.69 3.93
N PRO A 243 -2.70 35.38 3.94
CA PRO A 243 -3.93 34.85 4.51
C PRO A 243 -4.55 33.72 3.67
N GLU A 244 -4.22 33.62 2.38
CA GLU A 244 -4.70 32.51 1.54
C GLU A 244 -3.96 31.21 1.86
N GLU A 245 -2.64 31.29 2.01
CA GLU A 245 -1.83 30.16 2.45
C GLU A 245 -2.24 29.70 3.85
N GLU A 246 -2.42 30.62 4.81
CA GLU A 246 -2.89 30.26 6.15
C GLU A 246 -4.24 29.52 6.13
N ARG A 247 -5.17 29.95 5.27
CA ARG A 247 -6.45 29.26 5.09
C ARG A 247 -6.26 27.90 4.43
N ALA A 248 -5.38 27.78 3.44
CA ALA A 248 -5.07 26.51 2.79
C ALA A 248 -4.44 25.51 3.76
N VAL A 249 -3.45 25.94 4.55
CA VAL A 249 -2.83 25.15 5.61
C VAL A 249 -3.87 24.72 6.64
N ALA A 250 -4.77 25.63 7.06
CA ALA A 250 -5.84 25.28 8.01
C ALA A 250 -6.83 24.25 7.44
N ARG A 251 -7.14 24.32 6.14
CA ARG A 251 -7.96 23.31 5.46
C ARG A 251 -7.24 21.95 5.43
N ALA A 252 -5.99 21.93 4.99
CA ALA A 252 -5.18 20.72 4.92
C ALA A 252 -5.01 20.10 6.31
N SER A 253 -4.71 20.90 7.35
CA SER A 253 -4.56 20.41 8.73
C SER A 253 -5.85 19.76 9.25
N ARG A 254 -7.02 20.32 8.92
CA ARG A 254 -8.30 19.72 9.32
C ARG A 254 -8.54 18.38 8.62
N ALA A 255 -8.28 18.31 7.31
CA ALA A 255 -8.40 17.06 6.56
C ALA A 255 -7.47 15.98 7.10
N ILE A 256 -6.21 16.35 7.40
CA ILE A 256 -5.21 15.48 8.03
C ILE A 256 -5.71 14.98 9.39
N SER A 257 -6.17 15.86 10.29
CA SER A 257 -6.64 15.43 11.62
C SER A 257 -7.81 14.44 11.54
N ILE A 258 -8.75 14.67 10.61
CA ILE A 258 -9.86 13.75 10.37
C ILE A 258 -9.34 12.38 9.89
N ALA A 259 -8.44 12.38 8.90
CA ALA A 259 -7.89 11.15 8.35
C ALA A 259 -7.04 10.38 9.38
N CYS A 260 -6.22 11.07 10.19
CA CYS A 260 -5.48 10.47 11.28
C CYS A 260 -6.40 9.86 12.35
N GLY A 261 -7.53 10.51 12.68
CA GLY A 261 -8.51 9.94 13.61
C GLY A 261 -9.14 8.64 13.11
N GLY A 262 -9.45 8.58 11.81
CA GLY A 262 -9.93 7.37 11.18
C GLY A 262 -8.85 6.28 11.09
N LEU A 263 -7.59 6.64 10.83
CA LEU A 263 -6.46 5.71 10.84
C LEU A 263 -6.25 5.11 12.23
N VAL A 264 -6.32 5.90 13.30
CA VAL A 264 -6.21 5.40 14.67
C VAL A 264 -7.36 4.46 15.02
N SER A 265 -8.58 4.79 14.59
CA SER A 265 -9.74 3.88 14.74
C SER A 265 -9.50 2.54 14.05
N PHE A 266 -8.96 2.57 12.82
CA PHE A 266 -8.57 1.37 12.08
C PHE A 266 -7.48 0.56 12.81
N LEU A 267 -6.46 1.21 13.37
CA LEU A 267 -5.41 0.52 14.12
C LEU A 267 -5.94 -0.14 15.40
N LEU A 268 -6.89 0.50 16.09
CA LEU A 268 -7.56 -0.09 17.26
C LEU A 268 -8.39 -1.31 16.87
N GLU A 269 -9.11 -1.26 15.74
CA GLU A 269 -9.83 -2.42 15.20
C GLU A 269 -8.87 -3.58 14.91
N VAL A 270 -7.73 -3.31 14.25
CA VAL A 270 -6.70 -4.32 13.96
C VAL A 270 -6.13 -4.92 15.26
N LYS A 271 -5.84 -4.08 16.26
CA LYS A 271 -5.35 -4.55 17.56
C LYS A 271 -6.38 -5.43 18.28
N ALA A 272 -7.66 -5.07 18.21
CA ALA A 272 -8.75 -5.83 18.81
C ALA A 272 -8.95 -7.19 18.10
N GLU A 273 -8.90 -7.21 16.76
CA GLU A 273 -8.96 -8.45 15.97
C GLU A 273 -7.78 -9.39 16.31
N ALA A 274 -6.57 -8.84 16.43
CA ALA A 274 -5.37 -9.61 16.79
C ALA A 274 -5.43 -10.20 18.21
N ALA A 275 -6.02 -9.47 19.16
CA ALA A 275 -6.27 -9.97 20.51
C ALA A 275 -7.43 -10.98 20.58
N GLY A 276 -8.37 -10.91 19.63
CA GLY A 276 -9.56 -11.74 19.54
C GLY A 276 -9.41 -13.04 18.74
N SER A 277 -8.24 -13.32 18.17
CA SER A 277 -7.91 -14.63 17.57
C SER A 277 -7.15 -15.51 18.58
N PRO A 278 -7.81 -16.23 19.50
CA PRO A 278 -7.19 -17.40 20.11
C PRO A 278 -6.97 -18.42 18.99
N GLY A 279 -5.80 -19.04 18.97
CA GLY A 279 -5.39 -19.95 17.90
C GLY A 279 -6.46 -20.98 17.53
N GLU A 280 -6.47 -21.36 16.26
CA GLU A 280 -7.13 -22.56 15.77
C GLU A 280 -6.62 -23.76 16.59
N ALA A 281 -7.29 -24.08 17.69
CA ALA A 281 -7.20 -25.36 18.33
C ALA A 281 -7.94 -26.33 17.42
N GLU A 282 -7.17 -27.23 16.80
CA GLU A 282 -7.66 -28.33 16.00
C GLU A 282 -8.83 -29.03 16.70
N ALA A 283 -10.04 -28.90 16.16
CA ALA A 283 -11.13 -29.82 16.43
C ALA A 283 -10.88 -31.08 15.59
N GLY A 284 -9.91 -31.86 16.04
CA GLY A 284 -9.47 -33.11 15.44
C GLY A 284 -9.49 -34.23 16.47
N LEU A 285 -10.61 -34.95 16.49
CA LEU A 285 -10.74 -36.38 16.79
C LEU A 285 -10.50 -36.87 18.24
N GLU A 286 -11.57 -37.50 18.73
CA GLU A 286 -11.67 -38.42 19.85
C GLU A 286 -10.46 -39.37 19.98
N GLY A 287 -9.96 -39.49 21.21
CA GLY A 287 -9.00 -40.50 21.62
C GLY A 287 -8.92 -40.52 23.15
N ASP A 288 -9.62 -41.47 23.75
CA ASP A 288 -9.49 -41.81 25.17
C ASP A 288 -8.04 -42.18 25.48
N GLU A 289 -7.35 -41.41 26.34
CA GLU A 289 -6.15 -41.89 27.02
C GLU A 289 -6.39 -41.99 28.53
N GLU A 290 -6.29 -43.23 29.00
CA GLU A 290 -6.38 -43.65 30.40
C GLU A 290 -5.31 -42.98 31.26
N VAL A 291 -5.74 -42.26 32.29
CA VAL A 291 -4.84 -41.85 33.38
C VAL A 291 -4.71 -43.02 34.35
N ALA A 292 -3.58 -43.73 34.27
CA ALA A 292 -3.17 -44.72 35.25
C ALA A 292 -2.84 -44.03 36.59
N CYS A 293 -3.82 -43.97 37.50
CA CYS A 293 -3.59 -43.58 38.88
C CYS A 293 -3.14 -44.80 39.70
N GLU A 294 -1.89 -44.80 40.14
CA GLU A 294 -1.36 -45.77 41.11
C GLU A 294 -2.14 -45.70 42.44
N LEU A 295 -2.56 -46.88 42.92
CA LEU A 295 -3.24 -47.07 44.20
C LEU A 295 -2.25 -46.90 45.38
N PRO A 296 -2.55 -46.09 46.41
CA PRO A 296 -1.75 -46.08 47.64
C PRO A 296 -2.08 -47.30 48.53
N LEU A 297 -1.05 -47.86 49.16
CA LEU A 297 -1.15 -48.98 50.11
C LEU A 297 -1.93 -48.61 51.39
N PRO A 298 -2.59 -49.59 52.05
CA PRO A 298 -3.49 -49.34 53.17
C PRO A 298 -2.73 -48.93 54.44
N GLY A 299 -3.09 -47.76 55.01
CA GLY A 299 -2.60 -47.32 56.33
C GLY A 299 -2.30 -45.83 56.49
N GLN A 300 -2.49 -44.99 55.47
CA GLN A 300 -2.25 -43.55 55.56
C GLN A 300 -3.54 -42.76 55.35
N ALA A 301 -3.83 -41.82 56.26
CA ALA A 301 -4.94 -40.87 56.11
C ALA A 301 -4.60 -39.81 55.05
N PRO A 302 -5.58 -39.32 54.27
CA PRO A 302 -5.33 -38.29 53.27
C PRO A 302 -4.91 -36.99 53.95
N VAL A 303 -3.71 -36.52 53.65
CA VAL A 303 -3.24 -35.19 54.06
C VAL A 303 -3.68 -34.19 53.01
N CYS A 304 -4.79 -33.50 53.26
CA CYS A 304 -5.11 -32.26 52.56
C CYS A 304 -4.22 -31.14 53.12
N SER A 305 -3.09 -30.87 52.48
CA SER A 305 -2.32 -29.66 52.75
C SER A 305 -2.79 -28.55 51.83
N SER A 306 -3.82 -27.82 52.26
CA SER A 306 -4.06 -26.46 51.78
C SER A 306 -2.95 -25.57 52.35
N THR A 307 -2.02 -25.16 51.51
CA THR A 307 -1.09 -24.07 51.82
C THR A 307 -1.55 -22.83 51.08
N SER A 308 -2.17 -21.94 51.84
CA SER A 308 -2.35 -20.54 51.55
C SER A 308 -1.03 -19.79 51.77
N GLY A 309 -0.73 -18.85 50.87
CA GLY A 309 0.43 -17.95 50.92
C GLY A 309 1.40 -18.24 49.76
N SER A 310 1.76 -17.30 48.90
CA SER A 310 1.66 -15.85 48.95
C SER A 310 1.69 -15.30 47.52
N ALA A 311 0.85 -14.31 47.27
CA ALA A 311 0.92 -13.48 46.07
C ALA A 311 2.24 -12.69 46.10
N SER A 312 3.09 -12.96 45.11
CA SER A 312 4.13 -12.03 44.67
C SER A 312 4.38 -12.29 43.19
N ASP A 313 3.83 -11.40 42.38
CA ASP A 313 4.37 -10.94 41.09
C ASP A 313 4.82 -12.03 40.12
N MET A 314 3.86 -12.78 39.62
CA MET A 314 3.90 -13.16 38.20
C MET A 314 2.81 -12.36 37.52
N GLU A 315 3.17 -11.18 37.01
CA GLU A 315 2.40 -10.56 35.95
C GLU A 315 2.33 -11.59 34.83
N GLU A 316 1.17 -12.24 34.74
CA GLU A 316 0.74 -13.01 33.61
C GLU A 316 0.71 -12.02 32.44
N LEU A 317 1.85 -11.93 31.72
CA LEU A 317 1.98 -11.24 30.46
C LEU A 317 0.95 -11.87 29.52
N VAL A 318 -0.26 -11.32 29.53
CA VAL A 318 -1.19 -11.48 28.42
C VAL A 318 -0.38 -11.04 27.21
N GLN A 319 0.11 -11.99 26.42
CA GLN A 319 0.84 -11.72 25.20
C GLN A 319 -0.15 -11.08 24.23
N VAL A 320 -0.34 -9.76 24.36
CA VAL A 320 -1.10 -8.96 23.43
C VAL A 320 -0.42 -9.15 22.07
N ALA A 321 -1.17 -9.66 21.10
CA ALA A 321 -0.64 -9.95 19.79
C ALA A 321 0.05 -8.69 19.21
N PRO A 322 1.26 -8.83 18.65
CA PRO A 322 2.01 -7.68 18.15
C PRO A 322 1.25 -6.99 17.02
N LEU A 323 1.16 -5.66 17.08
CA LEU A 323 0.39 -4.86 16.14
C LEU A 323 0.99 -4.87 14.72
N GLY A 324 2.31 -4.96 14.59
CA GLY A 324 3.01 -4.95 13.29
C GLY A 324 2.54 -6.06 12.34
N PRO A 325 2.67 -7.35 12.73
CA PRO A 325 2.16 -8.47 11.93
C PRO A 325 0.66 -8.39 11.62
N ALA A 326 -0.15 -8.00 12.61
CA ALA A 326 -1.60 -7.86 12.42
C ALA A 326 -1.94 -6.77 11.38
N LEU A 327 -1.25 -5.62 11.43
CA LEU A 327 -1.41 -4.56 10.45
C LEU A 327 -1.05 -5.03 9.05
N ARG A 328 0.09 -5.72 8.87
CA ARG A 328 0.49 -6.27 7.55
C ARG A 328 -0.56 -7.21 6.98
N ALA A 329 -1.05 -8.14 7.80
CA ALA A 329 -2.09 -9.08 7.38
C ALA A 329 -3.36 -8.34 6.97
N ARG A 330 -3.80 -7.35 7.76
CA ARG A 330 -4.99 -6.56 7.43
C ARG A 330 -4.82 -5.78 6.13
N VAL A 331 -3.72 -5.04 5.97
CA VAL A 331 -3.47 -4.19 4.80
C VAL A 331 -3.32 -5.03 3.52
N ALA A 332 -2.77 -6.26 3.63
CA ALA A 332 -2.70 -7.20 2.51
C ALA A 332 -4.08 -7.69 2.03
N THR A 333 -5.06 -7.78 2.94
CA THR A 333 -6.45 -8.15 2.59
C THR A 333 -7.32 -6.98 2.13
N MET A 334 -6.87 -5.74 2.34
CA MET A 334 -7.58 -4.57 1.85
C MET A 334 -7.62 -4.58 0.32
N GLY A 335 -8.82 -4.37 -0.24
CA GLY A 335 -9.03 -4.36 -1.68
C GLY A 335 -8.12 -3.38 -2.45
N PRO A 336 -8.00 -3.54 -3.77
CA PRO A 336 -7.17 -2.67 -4.59
C PRO A 336 -7.62 -1.22 -4.46
N THR A 337 -6.66 -0.32 -4.37
CA THR A 337 -6.91 1.11 -4.24
C THR A 337 -7.63 1.63 -5.49
N PRO A 338 -8.84 2.21 -5.37
CA PRO A 338 -9.64 2.62 -6.53
C PRO A 338 -8.92 3.58 -7.47
N TRP A 339 -8.03 4.40 -6.92
CA TRP A 339 -7.22 5.37 -7.63
C TRP A 339 -6.00 4.77 -8.34
N LEU A 340 -5.60 3.56 -7.95
CA LEU A 340 -4.54 2.80 -8.61
C LEU A 340 -5.09 1.98 -9.78
N VAL A 341 -6.38 1.66 -9.75
CA VAL A 341 -7.05 0.95 -10.85
C VAL A 341 -7.28 1.95 -12.00
N PRO A 342 -6.78 1.66 -13.22
CA PRO A 342 -7.06 2.50 -14.38
C PRO A 342 -8.58 2.70 -14.53
N PRO A 343 -9.06 3.87 -14.96
CA PRO A 343 -10.50 4.15 -15.09
C PRO A 343 -11.23 3.21 -16.07
N MET A 344 -10.49 2.49 -16.91
CA MET A 344 -11.04 1.45 -17.79
C MET A 344 -11.34 0.13 -17.06
N LEU A 345 -10.67 -0.13 -15.94
CA LEU A 345 -10.79 -1.33 -15.10
C LEU A 345 -11.51 -1.06 -13.77
N SER A 346 -11.70 0.21 -13.41
CA SER A 346 -12.50 0.57 -12.23
C SER A 346 -13.95 0.14 -12.43
N PRO A 347 -14.62 -0.44 -11.42
CA PRO A 347 -16.04 -0.74 -11.51
C PRO A 347 -16.80 0.55 -11.84
N ARG A 348 -17.59 0.52 -12.92
CA ARG A 348 -18.42 1.68 -13.28
C ARG A 348 -19.40 1.93 -12.15
N VAL A 349 -19.39 3.16 -11.61
CA VAL A 349 -20.40 3.60 -10.66
C VAL A 349 -21.76 3.43 -11.34
N ASP A 350 -22.64 2.63 -10.72
CA ASP A 350 -23.98 2.40 -11.23
C ASP A 350 -24.81 3.68 -11.02
N THR A 351 -24.87 4.52 -12.06
CA THR A 351 -25.60 5.79 -12.03
C THR A 351 -27.13 5.58 -12.05
N SER A 352 -27.63 4.35 -12.11
CA SER A 352 -29.07 4.07 -12.06
C SER A 352 -29.70 4.27 -10.67
N LYS A 353 -28.88 4.53 -9.64
CA LYS A 353 -29.29 4.78 -8.26
C LYS A 353 -29.22 6.26 -7.84
N PHE A 354 -28.96 7.19 -8.76
CA PHE A 354 -28.94 8.63 -8.52
C PHE A 354 -30.14 9.34 -9.15
#